data_AF-A0A7G6W1D8-F1
#
_entry.id   AF-A0A7G6W1D8-F1
#
_cell.length_a   1.000
_cell.length_b   1.000
_cell.length_c   1.000
_cell.angle_alpha   90.00
_cell.angle_beta   90.00
_cell.angle_gamma   90.00
#
_symmetry.space_group_name_H-M   'P 1'
#
loop_
_entity.id
_entity.type
_entity.pdbx_description
1 polymer ?
#
loop_
_entity_poly.entity_id
_entity_poly.type
_entity_poly.pdbx_seq_one_letter_code
_entity_poly.pdbx_strand_id
1 'polypeptide(L)'
;MSRHSYTGRDGIPRVDIGWDRPLGTYFVQVFHVENGEEVAFLWEGAEHGQITEAAAAVKIAAQYAELPPSLTATLEIDRLRTSAQTDGPAQAAAKRRRFYDPGDGSNGR
;
A
#
# COMPACT_ATOMS: atom_id res chain seq x y z
N MET A 1 6.79 3.63 5.90
CA MET A 1 5.43 3.12 5.66
C MET A 1 4.59 3.45 6.88
N SER A 2 3.27 3.56 6.72
CA SER A 2 2.33 3.59 7.86
C SER A 2 1.29 2.50 7.70
N ARG A 3 0.68 2.08 8.81
CA ARG A 3 -0.41 1.09 8.85
C ARG A 3 -1.32 1.42 10.03
N HIS A 4 -2.62 1.35 9.78
CA HIS A 4 -3.70 1.43 10.76
C HIS A 4 -4.53 0.17 10.63
N SER A 5 -4.84 -0.45 11.77
CA SER A 5 -5.58 -1.71 11.83
C SER A 5 -6.93 -1.47 12.51
N TYR A 6 -7.99 -2.02 11.92
CA TYR A 6 -9.35 -1.92 12.40
C TYR A 6 -9.98 -3.31 12.48
N THR A 7 -10.89 -3.50 13.43
CA THR A 7 -11.76 -4.68 13.43
C THR A 7 -12.75 -4.56 12.27
N GLY A 8 -12.90 -5.64 11.50
CA GLY A 8 -13.83 -5.66 10.39
C GLY A 8 -15.27 -5.93 10.82
N ARG A 9 -16.22 -5.61 9.94
CA ARG A 9 -17.64 -5.94 10.10
C ARG A 9 -17.94 -7.37 9.61
N ASP A 10 -19.09 -7.91 9.98
CA ASP A 10 -19.61 -9.19 9.48
C ASP A 10 -18.65 -10.38 9.64
N GLY A 11 -17.93 -10.43 10.77
CA GLY A 11 -17.01 -11.53 11.11
C GLY A 11 -15.63 -11.42 10.47
N ILE A 12 -15.31 -10.30 9.81
CA ILE A 12 -13.96 -10.00 9.32
C ILE A 12 -13.03 -9.70 10.51
N PRO A 13 -11.99 -10.51 10.77
CA PRO A 13 -11.10 -10.31 11.91
C PRO A 13 -10.30 -9.01 11.87
N ARG A 14 -9.81 -8.60 10.69
CA ARG A 14 -8.95 -7.42 10.55
C ARG A 14 -9.07 -6.77 9.18
N VAL A 15 -9.05 -5.44 9.17
CA VAL A 15 -8.82 -4.58 8.01
C VAL A 15 -7.60 -3.71 8.30
N ASP A 16 -6.57 -3.83 7.47
CA ASP A 16 -5.39 -2.96 7.51
C ASP A 16 -5.45 -1.95 6.36
N ILE A 17 -5.10 -0.70 6.65
CA ILE A 17 -5.01 0.39 5.66
C ILE A 17 -3.80 1.26 5.96
N GLY A 18 -3.10 1.74 4.93
CA GLY A 18 -1.91 2.55 5.15
C GLY A 18 -1.24 3.07 3.89
N TRP A 19 -0.04 3.61 4.06
CA TRP A 19 0.81 4.12 2.98
C TRP A 19 2.08 3.28 2.83
N ASP A 20 2.29 2.74 1.63
CA ASP A 20 3.51 2.09 1.21
C ASP A 20 4.40 3.08 0.43
N ARG A 21 5.50 3.49 1.07
CA ARG A 21 6.45 4.46 0.50
C ARG A 21 7.28 3.86 -0.65
N PRO A 22 7.87 2.65 -0.54
CA PRO A 22 8.52 1.99 -1.68
C PRO A 22 7.67 1.86 -2.93
N LEU A 23 6.38 1.50 -2.79
CA LEU A 23 5.44 1.38 -3.91
C LEU A 23 4.79 2.72 -4.29
N GLY A 24 4.89 3.75 -3.44
CA GLY A 24 4.23 5.03 -3.69
C GLY A 24 2.71 4.89 -3.81
N THR A 25 2.12 3.99 -3.03
CA THR A 25 0.68 3.68 -3.07
C THR A 25 0.11 3.58 -1.66
N TYR A 26 -1.15 3.98 -1.50
CA TYR A 26 -1.94 3.51 -0.37
C TYR A 26 -2.28 2.02 -0.57
N PHE A 27 -2.51 1.31 0.52
CA PHE A 27 -2.90 -0.09 0.49
C PHE A 27 -4.09 -0.36 1.41
N VAL A 28 -4.84 -1.41 1.08
CA VAL A 28 -5.89 -1.98 1.93
C VAL A 28 -5.75 -3.50 1.92
N GLN A 29 -5.72 -4.12 3.10
CA GLN A 29 -5.74 -5.57 3.26
C GLN A 29 -6.91 -5.96 4.14
N VAL A 30 -7.68 -6.95 3.72
CA VAL A 30 -8.79 -7.49 4.49
C VAL A 30 -8.54 -8.97 4.74
N PHE A 31 -8.58 -9.35 6.01
CA PHE A 31 -8.26 -10.70 6.44
C PHE A 31 -9.53 -11.50 6.72
N HIS A 32 -9.47 -12.80 6.50
CA HIS A 32 -10.43 -13.79 6.99
C HIS A 32 -9.68 -14.92 7.67
N VAL A 33 -10.38 -15.75 8.43
CA VAL A 33 -9.80 -16.96 9.01
C VAL A 33 -10.03 -18.13 8.07
N GLU A 34 -8.96 -18.77 7.63
CA GLU A 34 -8.97 -20.02 6.88
C GLU A 34 -8.13 -21.05 7.64
N ASN A 35 -8.72 -22.21 7.97
CA ASN A 35 -8.06 -23.29 8.70
C ASN A 35 -7.37 -22.86 10.02
N GLY A 36 -7.89 -21.81 10.68
CA GLY A 36 -7.34 -21.26 11.92
C GLY A 36 -6.24 -20.19 11.73
N GLU A 37 -5.91 -19.84 10.49
CA GLU A 37 -4.93 -18.80 10.16
C GLU A 37 -5.59 -17.59 9.50
N GLU A 38 -5.07 -16.39 9.77
CA GLU A 38 -5.54 -15.17 9.10
C GLU A 38 -4.89 -15.02 7.73
N VAL A 39 -5.70 -15.10 6.68
CA VAL A 39 -5.28 -14.93 5.29
C VAL A 39 -5.88 -13.65 4.73
N ALA A 40 -5.11 -12.88 3.97
CA ALA A 40 -5.63 -11.70 3.28
C ALA A 40 -6.43 -12.16 2.05
N PHE A 41 -7.76 -12.04 2.07
CA PHE A 41 -8.58 -12.34 0.88
C PHE A 41 -8.68 -11.15 -0.08
N LEU A 42 -8.48 -9.93 0.42
CA LEU A 42 -8.38 -8.73 -0.38
C LEU A 42 -7.05 -8.05 -0.07
N TRP A 43 -6.32 -7.72 -1.13
CA TRP A 43 -5.15 -6.86 -1.05
C TRP A 43 -5.15 -5.91 -2.24
N GLU A 44 -5.44 -4.64 -1.96
CA GLU A 44 -5.37 -3.54 -2.91
C GLU A 44 -4.15 -2.67 -2.59
N GLY A 45 -3.50 -2.11 -3.61
CA GLY A 45 -2.25 -1.35 -3.43
C GLY A 45 -1.00 -2.23 -3.34
N ALA A 46 -0.98 -3.35 -4.05
CA ALA A 46 0.20 -4.21 -4.19
C ALA A 46 1.11 -3.79 -5.36
N GLU A 47 0.64 -2.86 -6.22
CA GLU A 47 1.39 -2.34 -7.36
C GLU A 47 1.83 -0.89 -7.15
N HIS A 48 2.87 -0.48 -7.87
CA HIS A 48 3.43 0.86 -7.74
C HIS A 48 2.43 1.93 -8.22
N GLY A 49 2.06 2.85 -7.34
CA GLY A 49 1.12 3.93 -7.65
C GLY A 49 -0.32 3.48 -7.92
N GLN A 50 -0.71 2.27 -7.52
CA GLN A 50 -2.06 1.73 -7.77
C GLN A 50 -3.17 2.57 -7.13
N ILE A 51 -2.94 3.05 -5.91
CA ILE A 51 -3.86 3.92 -5.16
C ILE A 51 -3.11 5.17 -4.73
N THR A 52 -3.40 6.30 -5.37
CA THR A 52 -2.70 7.58 -5.14
C THR A 52 -3.45 8.53 -4.21
N GLU A 53 -4.72 8.23 -3.91
CA GLU A 53 -5.60 9.07 -3.09
C GLU A 53 -5.99 8.34 -1.79
N ALA A 54 -5.80 9.00 -0.64
CA ALA A 54 -6.19 8.44 0.65
C ALA A 54 -7.70 8.13 0.70
N ALA A 55 -8.53 8.99 0.10
CA ALA A 55 -9.98 8.82 0.07
C ALA A 55 -10.39 7.54 -0.68
N ALA A 56 -9.67 7.15 -1.74
CA ALA A 56 -9.93 5.92 -2.47
C ALA A 56 -9.64 4.68 -1.61
N ALA A 57 -8.51 4.67 -0.89
CA ALA A 57 -8.19 3.60 0.06
C ALA A 57 -9.23 3.50 1.19
N VAL A 58 -9.64 4.65 1.76
CA VAL A 58 -10.67 4.69 2.81
C VAL A 58 -12.01 4.18 2.28
N LYS A 59 -12.39 4.51 1.05
CA LYS A 59 -13.63 4.01 0.43
C LYS A 59 -13.61 2.48 0.28
N ILE A 60 -12.47 1.89 -0.06
CA ILE A 60 -12.33 0.42 -0.11
C ILE A 60 -12.47 -0.17 1.30
N ALA A 61 -11.69 0.33 2.25
CA ALA A 61 -11.70 -0.18 3.63
C ALA A 61 -13.05 0.01 4.35
N ALA A 62 -13.79 1.09 4.04
CA ALA A 62 -15.09 1.39 4.65
C ALA A 62 -16.18 0.35 4.31
N GLN A 63 -16.00 -0.41 3.22
CA GLN A 63 -16.87 -1.54 2.90
C GLN A 63 -16.73 -2.68 3.92
N TYR A 64 -15.59 -2.75 4.62
CA TYR A 64 -15.21 -3.88 5.48
C TYR A 64 -15.01 -3.53 6.95
N ALA A 65 -14.98 -2.25 7.32
CA ALA A 65 -14.83 -1.81 8.71
C ALA A 65 -15.56 -0.49 8.98
N GLU A 66 -15.75 -0.17 10.25
CA GLU A 66 -16.07 1.19 10.68
C GLU A 66 -14.76 1.97 10.86
N LEU A 67 -14.65 3.09 10.16
CA LEU A 67 -13.43 3.89 10.12
C LEU A 67 -13.69 5.27 10.72
N PRO A 68 -12.74 5.85 11.46
CA PRO A 68 -12.89 7.19 11.99
C PRO A 68 -12.95 8.21 10.84
N PRO A 69 -13.78 9.26 10.93
CA PRO A 69 -13.94 10.25 9.87
C PRO A 69 -12.65 11.03 9.58
N SER A 70 -11.71 11.06 10.52
CA SER A 70 -10.40 11.69 10.38
C SER A 70 -9.37 10.83 9.63
N LEU A 71 -9.67 9.57 9.30
CA LEU A 71 -8.68 8.63 8.76
C LEU A 71 -8.05 9.12 7.45
N THR A 72 -8.84 9.70 6.54
CA THR A 72 -8.32 10.27 5.29
C THR A 72 -7.22 11.29 5.55
N ALA A 73 -7.45 12.21 6.50
CA ALA A 73 -6.46 13.24 6.87
C ALA A 73 -5.22 12.60 7.53
N THR A 74 -5.41 11.60 8.39
CA THR A 74 -4.30 10.85 9.01
C THR A 74 -3.40 10.20 7.96
N LEU A 75 -3.99 9.54 6.95
CA LEU A 75 -3.25 8.87 5.88
C LEU A 75 -2.46 9.86 5.01
N GLU A 76 -3.02 11.03 4.72
CA GLU A 76 -2.31 12.11 4.01
C GLU A 76 -1.12 12.63 4.83
N ILE A 77 -1.31 12.85 6.13
CA ILE A 77 -0.22 13.25 7.03
C ILE A 77 0.87 12.18 7.10
N ASP A 78 0.50 10.89 7.13
CA ASP A 78 1.46 9.79 7.11
C ASP A 78 2.27 9.77 5.83
N ARG A 79 1.62 9.91 4.67
CA ARG A 79 2.30 10.02 3.38
C ARG A 79 3.34 11.15 3.41
N LEU A 80 2.94 12.34 3.87
CA LEU A 80 3.83 13.51 3.98
C LEU A 80 4.97 13.31 4.98
N ARG A 81 4.73 12.65 6.12
CA ARG A 81 5.81 12.31 7.07
C ARG A 81 6.83 11.37 6.45
N THR A 82 6.40 10.47 5.57
CA THR A 82 7.31 9.55 4.89
C THR A 82 8.05 10.17 3.71
N SER A 83 7.57 11.27 3.13
CA SER A 83 8.31 12.01 2.09
C SER A 83 9.39 12.92 2.67
N ALA A 84 9.22 13.38 3.91
CA ALA A 84 10.23 14.16 4.65
C ALA A 84 11.41 13.33 5.20
N GLN A 85 11.33 11.99 5.15
CA GLN A 85 12.46 11.12 5.48
C GLN A 85 13.34 10.91 4.25
N THR A 86 14.49 11.58 4.21
CA THR A 86 15.50 11.43 3.16
C THR A 86 15.87 9.95 2.98
N ASP A 87 15.80 9.47 1.74
CA ASP A 87 16.15 8.09 1.39
C ASP A 87 17.59 7.74 1.83
N GLY A 88 17.73 6.70 2.64
CA GLY A 88 19.04 6.09 2.90
C GLY A 88 19.62 5.42 1.65
N PRO A 89 20.95 5.24 1.54
CA PRO A 89 21.62 4.77 0.32
C PRO A 89 21.13 3.41 -0.22
N ALA A 90 20.57 2.55 0.64
CA ALA A 90 19.99 1.27 0.25
C ALA A 90 18.71 1.40 -0.62
N GLN A 91 17.95 2.49 -0.45
CA GLN A 91 16.70 2.74 -1.20
C GLN A 91 16.97 3.27 -2.62
N ALA A 92 18.06 4.03 -2.78
CA ALA A 92 18.52 4.51 -4.10
C ALA A 92 19.00 3.36 -5.01
N ALA A 93 19.56 2.30 -4.44
CA ALA A 93 20.02 1.13 -5.20
C ALA A 93 18.87 0.28 -5.76
N ALA A 94 17.74 0.17 -5.06
CA ALA A 94 16.56 -0.57 -5.52
C ALA A 94 15.89 0.08 -6.75
N LYS A 95 15.88 1.43 -6.82
CA LYS A 95 15.34 2.16 -7.98
C LYS A 95 16.14 1.95 -9.27
N ARG A 96 17.45 1.69 -9.20
CA ARG A 96 18.30 1.49 -10.39
C ARG A 96 18.14 0.13 -11.07
N ARG A 97 17.53 -0.87 -10.41
CA ARG A 97 17.33 -2.20 -10.99
C ARG A 97 16.01 -2.37 -11.77
N ARG A 98 15.08 -1.41 -11.69
CA ARG A 98 13.78 -1.49 -12.38
C ARG A 98 13.73 -0.80 -13.76
N PHE A 99 14.79 -0.08 -14.13
CA PHE A 99 15.01 0.51 -15.46
C PHE A 99 16.11 -0.22 -16.25
N TYR A 100 16.12 -1.55 -16.22
CA TYR A 100 16.78 -2.33 -17.25
C TYR A 100 15.72 -2.74 -18.27
N ASP A 101 15.67 -2.01 -19.37
CA ASP A 101 14.88 -2.35 -20.55
C ASP A 101 15.73 -3.29 -21.45
N PRO A 102 15.31 -4.53 -21.71
CA PRO A 102 16.02 -5.42 -22.60
C PRO A 102 15.54 -5.17 -24.04
N GLY A 103 16.23 -4.32 -24.79
CA GLY A 103 16.06 -4.31 -26.25
C GLY A 103 16.45 -3.04 -26.98
N ASP A 104 17.72 -2.95 -27.38
CA ASP A 104 18.02 -2.44 -28.72
C ASP A 104 18.97 -3.43 -29.40
N GLY A 105 18.44 -4.11 -30.42
CA GLY A 105 19.23 -4.89 -31.34
C GLY A 105 19.37 -4.13 -32.64
N SER A 106 20.60 -3.92 -33.13
CA SER A 106 20.94 -4.18 -34.54
C SER A 106 22.42 -3.91 -34.86
N ASN A 107 23.07 -4.99 -35.32
CA ASN A 107 23.88 -5.10 -36.55
C ASN A 107 25.24 -4.38 -36.68
N GLY A 108 26.24 -5.15 -37.16
CA GLY A 108 27.27 -4.61 -38.06
C GLY A 108 28.74 -4.99 -37.77
N ARG A 109 29.14 -6.21 -38.17
CA ARG A 109 30.14 -6.53 -39.21
C ARG A 109 30.83 -7.86 -38.98
#